data_AF-A0A965PF91-F1
#
_entry.id   AF-A0A965PF91-F1
#
_cell.length_a   1.000
_cell.length_b   1.000
_cell.length_c   1.000
_cell.angle_alpha   90.00
_cell.angle_beta   90.00
_cell.angle_gamma   90.00
#
_symmetry.space_group_name_H-M   'P 1'
#
loop_
_entity.id
_entity.type
_entity.pdbx_description
1 polymer ?
#
loop_
_entity_poly.entity_id
_entity_poly.type
_entity_poly.pdbx_seq_one_letter_code
_entity_poly.pdbx_strand_id
1 'polypeptide(L)'
;MPLQAPEQAVANALKQDAAVALVVGDRIYPVLAPATAAIPFVTWRRQAVQRQQTLSGPMGMPTVVLAIDCYALTYESVRDLADKVRRVLDGWGQQKLGIDIRHVSLDGEADGFVQLAGGDA
;
A
#
# COMPACT_ATOMS: atom_id res chain seq x y z
N MET A 1 -11.34 4.57 21.48
CA MET A 1 -11.14 4.77 20.03
C MET A 1 -10.81 3.41 19.42
N PRO A 2 -11.37 3.03 18.26
CA PRO A 2 -10.95 1.80 17.61
C PRO A 2 -9.44 1.88 17.32
N LEU A 3 -8.71 0.80 17.62
CA LEU A 3 -7.29 0.70 17.30
C LEU A 3 -7.13 0.86 15.78
N GLN A 4 -6.32 1.83 15.35
CA GLN A 4 -6.05 2.06 13.93
C GLN A 4 -5.39 0.80 13.36
N ALA A 5 -5.92 0.27 12.26
CA ALA A 5 -5.32 -0.88 11.61
C ALA A 5 -4.00 -0.48 10.93
N PRO A 6 -2.98 -1.37 10.88
CA PRO A 6 -1.69 -1.06 10.25
C PRO A 6 -1.84 -0.62 8.79
N GLU A 7 -2.81 -1.18 8.06
CA GLU A 7 -3.05 -0.80 6.67
C GLU A 7 -3.55 0.63 6.54
N GLN A 8 -4.42 1.05 7.47
CA GLN A 8 -4.91 2.41 7.50
C GLN A 8 -3.80 3.40 7.86
N ALA A 9 -2.84 3.01 8.71
CA ALA A 9 -1.67 3.83 8.99
C ALA A 9 -0.79 4.02 7.75
N VAL A 10 -0.50 2.95 7.00
CA VAL A 10 0.24 3.01 5.74
C VAL A 10 -0.51 3.86 4.70
N ALA A 11 -1.82 3.64 4.53
CA ALA A 11 -2.62 4.44 3.59
C ALA A 11 -2.65 5.93 3.97
N ASN A 12 -2.72 6.25 5.27
CA ASN A 12 -2.68 7.63 5.73
C ASN A 12 -1.31 8.28 5.52
N ALA A 13 -0.21 7.52 5.67
CA ALA A 13 1.13 8.00 5.36
C ALA A 13 1.25 8.42 3.89
N LEU A 14 0.72 7.60 2.97
CA LEU A 14 0.68 7.93 1.55
C LEU A 14 -0.17 9.16 1.23
N LYS A 15 -1.29 9.37 1.93
CA LYS A 15 -2.13 10.58 1.75
C LYS A 15 -1.48 11.84 2.30
N GLN A 16 -0.66 11.72 3.34
CA GLN A 16 0.01 12.85 3.98
C GLN A 16 1.30 13.25 3.24
N ASP A 17 1.89 12.34 2.47
CA ASP A 17 3.05 12.68 1.66
C ASP A 17 2.69 13.62 0.52
N ALA A 18 3.39 14.76 0.44
CA ALA A 18 3.11 15.80 -0.53
C ALA A 18 3.36 15.35 -1.98
N ALA A 19 4.36 14.49 -2.23
CA ALA A 19 4.70 14.04 -3.58
C ALA A 19 3.65 13.05 -4.12
N VAL A 20 3.14 12.17 -3.26
CA VAL A 20 2.05 11.25 -3.61
C VAL A 20 0.73 12.02 -3.74
N ALA A 21 0.41 12.91 -2.79
CA ALA A 21 -0.80 13.72 -2.82
C ALA A 21 -0.88 14.64 -4.05
N LEU A 22 0.25 15.13 -4.57
CA LEU A 22 0.28 15.91 -5.82
C LEU A 22 -0.23 15.11 -7.03
N VAL A 23 0.02 13.79 -7.03
CA VAL A 23 -0.31 12.91 -8.17
C VAL A 23 -1.71 12.32 -8.03
N VAL A 24 -2.01 11.72 -6.87
CA VAL A 24 -3.26 10.97 -6.64
C VAL A 24 -4.26 11.70 -5.75
N GLY A 25 -3.86 12.78 -5.08
CA GLY A 25 -4.68 13.43 -4.06
C GLY A 25 -5.08 12.44 -2.97
N ASP A 26 -6.38 12.38 -2.67
CA ASP A 26 -6.95 11.45 -1.69
C ASP A 26 -7.41 10.09 -2.29
N ARG A 27 -7.10 9.83 -3.58
CA ARG A 27 -7.55 8.63 -4.32
C ARG A 27 -6.74 7.39 -3.97
N ILE A 28 -6.79 7.02 -2.69
CA ILE A 28 -6.17 5.82 -2.13
C ILE A 28 -7.28 4.99 -1.48
N TYR A 29 -7.63 3.86 -2.10
CA TYR A 29 -8.81 3.06 -1.76
C TYR A 29 -8.44 1.69 -1.14
N PRO A 30 -9.23 1.19 -0.17
CA PRO A 30 -9.08 -0.16 0.34
C PRO A 30 -9.67 -1.18 -0.66
N VAL A 31 -8.85 -2.14 -1.09
CA VAL A 31 -9.20 -3.33 -1.90
C VAL A 31 -9.76 -3.05 -3.29
N LEU A 32 -10.75 -2.16 -3.43
CA LEU A 32 -11.43 -1.85 -4.67
C LEU A 32 -11.64 -0.33 -4.79
N ALA A 33 -11.22 0.22 -5.93
CA ALA A 33 -11.57 1.59 -6.30
C ALA A 33 -12.98 1.63 -6.93
N PRO A 34 -13.77 2.69 -6.70
CA PRO A 34 -15.02 2.91 -7.43
C PRO A 34 -14.80 2.96 -8.95
N ALA A 35 -15.76 2.50 -9.74
CA ALA A 35 -15.66 2.56 -11.20
C ALA A 35 -15.55 3.99 -11.76
N THR A 36 -15.99 4.98 -10.99
CA THR A 36 -15.90 6.41 -11.31
C THR A 36 -14.62 7.08 -10.81
N ALA A 37 -13.69 6.32 -10.21
CA ALA A 37 -12.44 6.87 -9.70
C ALA A 37 -11.59 7.42 -10.85
N ALA A 38 -11.22 8.69 -10.76
CA ALA A 38 -10.32 9.31 -11.71
C ALA A 38 -8.90 8.72 -11.59
N ILE A 39 -8.26 8.46 -12.72
CA ILE A 39 -6.88 8.00 -12.82
C ILE A 39 -5.97 9.25 -12.73
N PRO A 40 -4.83 9.23 -12.00
CA PRO A 40 -4.23 8.09 -11.30
C PRO A 40 -4.78 7.89 -9.88
N PHE A 41 -4.84 6.62 -9.45
CA PHE A 41 -5.26 6.20 -8.11
C PHE A 41 -4.43 5.01 -7.61
N VAL A 42 -4.49 4.76 -6.30
CA VAL A 42 -3.82 3.63 -5.64
C VAL A 42 -4.86 2.79 -4.93
N THR A 43 -4.69 1.47 -4.96
CA THR A 43 -5.44 0.56 -4.10
C THR A 43 -4.48 -0.21 -3.21
N TRP A 44 -4.94 -0.62 -2.03
CA TRP A 44 -4.16 -1.46 -1.13
C TRP A 44 -4.99 -2.60 -0.59
N ARG A 45 -4.36 -3.75 -0.37
CA ARG A 45 -5.00 -4.91 0.23
C ARG A 45 -4.03 -5.68 1.12
N ARG A 46 -4.54 -6.20 2.24
CA ARG A 46 -3.81 -7.12 3.11
C ARG A 46 -3.73 -8.48 2.42
N GLN A 47 -2.52 -8.93 2.07
CA GLN A 47 -2.29 -10.24 1.47
C GLN A 47 -2.08 -11.31 2.52
N ALA A 48 -1.24 -11.04 3.52
CA ALA A 48 -0.91 -12.01 4.55
C ALA A 48 -0.65 -11.34 5.90
N VAL A 49 -0.84 -12.11 6.98
CA VAL A 49 -0.44 -11.71 8.33
C VAL A 49 0.25 -12.90 8.97
N GLN A 50 1.52 -12.74 9.31
CA GLN A 50 2.29 -13.72 10.05
C GLN A 50 2.34 -13.31 11.53
N ARG A 51 1.89 -14.21 12.39
CA ARG A 51 1.97 -14.05 13.84
C ARG A 51 2.86 -15.16 14.39
N GLN A 52 4.06 -14.80 14.82
CA GLN A 52 5.00 -15.78 15.35
C GLN A 52 4.70 -16.08 16.81
N GLN A 53 4.86 -17.34 17.18
CA GLN A 53 4.77 -17.85 18.55
C GLN A 53 6.18 -18.13 19.06
N THR A 54 6.38 -17.91 20.35
CA THR A 54 7.60 -18.27 21.09
C THR A 54 7.25 -19.33 22.13
N LEU A 55 8.26 -19.96 22.72
CA LEU A 55 8.03 -20.96 23.79
C LEU A 55 7.35 -20.37 25.03
N SER A 56 7.41 -19.05 25.22
CA SER A 56 6.75 -18.31 26.31
C SER A 56 5.44 -17.63 25.89
N GLY A 57 4.95 -17.87 24.67
CA GLY A 57 3.71 -17.27 24.15
C GLY A 57 3.92 -16.42 22.90
N PRO A 58 2.95 -15.57 22.52
CA PRO A 58 3.02 -14.80 21.28
C PRO A 58 4.21 -13.82 21.25
N MET A 59 4.88 -13.70 20.11
CA MET A 59 6.00 -12.76 19.92
C MET A 59 5.58 -11.28 20.10
N GLY A 60 4.28 -10.97 19.99
CA GLY A 60 3.75 -9.62 20.18
C GLY A 60 4.00 -8.66 19.02
N MET A 61 4.70 -9.09 17.97
CA MET A 61 5.02 -8.28 16.78
C MET A 61 4.59 -9.02 15.50
N PRO A 62 3.38 -8.77 14.98
CA PRO A 62 2.92 -9.40 13.75
C PRO A 62 3.55 -8.75 12.51
N THR A 63 3.90 -9.56 11.52
CA THR A 63 4.32 -9.09 10.20
C THR A 63 3.12 -9.07 9.26
N VAL A 64 2.81 -7.92 8.66
CA VAL A 64 1.70 -7.76 7.72
C VAL A 64 2.27 -7.51 6.33
N VAL A 65 1.83 -8.32 5.36
CA VAL A 65 2.17 -8.13 3.95
C VAL A 65 1.01 -7.40 3.26
N LEU A 66 1.33 -6.26 2.65
CA LEU A 66 0.39 -5.43 1.92
C LEU A 66 0.75 -5.43 0.43
N ALA A 67 -0.23 -5.71 -0.42
CA ALA A 67 -0.13 -5.38 -1.84
C ALA A 67 -0.67 -3.96 -2.05
N ILE A 68 0.10 -3.17 -2.77
CA ILE A 68 -0.24 -1.81 -3.16
C ILE A 68 -0.20 -1.77 -4.69
N ASP A 69 -1.36 -1.60 -5.30
CA ASP A 69 -1.51 -1.58 -6.74
C ASP A 69 -1.73 -0.12 -7.19
N CYS A 70 -0.84 0.36 -8.06
CA CYS A 70 -0.89 1.72 -8.62
C CYS A 70 -1.48 1.68 -10.03
N TYR A 71 -2.38 2.61 -10.34
CA TYR A 71 -3.04 2.70 -11.66
C TYR A 71 -2.87 4.09 -12.24
N ALA A 72 -2.39 4.15 -13.49
CA ALA A 72 -2.24 5.39 -14.25
C ALA A 72 -2.58 5.17 -15.74
N LEU A 73 -2.68 6.25 -16.53
CA LEU A 73 -3.00 6.16 -17.95
C LEU A 73 -1.82 5.69 -18.81
N THR A 74 -0.60 5.99 -18.37
CA THR A 74 0.62 5.64 -19.09
C THR A 74 1.57 4.87 -18.19
N TYR A 75 2.41 4.02 -18.78
CA TYR A 75 3.42 3.27 -18.05
C TYR A 75 4.39 4.18 -17.29
N GLU A 76 4.83 5.28 -17.92
CA GLU A 76 5.75 6.22 -17.28
C GLU A 76 5.12 6.88 -16.04
N SER A 77 3.83 7.25 -16.13
CA SER A 77 3.12 7.84 -15.00
C SER A 77 2.86 6.86 -13.86
N VAL A 78 2.62 5.57 -14.15
CA VAL A 78 2.46 4.56 -13.10
C VAL A 78 3.80 4.23 -12.45
N ARG A 79 4.89 4.19 -13.22
CA ARG A 79 6.23 3.93 -12.69
C ARG A 79 6.70 5.07 -11.77
N ASP A 80 6.51 6.32 -12.19
CA ASP A 80 6.82 7.49 -11.35
C ASP A 80 5.97 7.52 -10.07
N LEU A 81 4.69 7.14 -10.15
CA LEU A 81 3.84 6.98 -8.97
C LEU A 81 4.35 5.86 -8.04
N ALA A 82 4.73 4.70 -8.60
CA ALA A 82 5.26 3.58 -7.83
C ALA A 82 6.58 3.95 -7.11
N ASP A 83 7.49 4.67 -7.77
CA ASP A 83 8.75 5.13 -7.17
C ASP A 83 8.50 6.11 -6.02
N LYS A 84 7.51 7.00 -6.14
CA LYS A 84 7.08 7.91 -5.06
C LYS A 84 6.51 7.13 -3.87
N VAL A 85 5.61 6.19 -4.13
CA VAL A 85 5.04 5.31 -3.10
C VAL A 85 6.15 4.52 -2.39
N ARG A 86 7.09 3.94 -3.14
CA ARG A 86 8.24 3.22 -2.59
C ARG A 86 9.08 4.12 -1.69
N ARG A 87 9.42 5.34 -2.12
CA ARG A 87 10.19 6.29 -1.32
C ARG A 87 9.52 6.66 0.01
N VAL A 88 8.19 6.73 0.04
CA VAL A 88 7.45 7.04 1.27
C VAL A 88 7.47 5.86 2.25
N LEU A 89 7.43 4.63 1.73
CA LEU A 89 7.24 3.43 2.55
C LEU A 89 8.55 2.72 2.93
N ASP A 90 9.60 2.83 2.11
CA ASP A 90 10.87 2.13 2.36
C ASP A 90 11.55 2.68 3.61
N GLY A 91 11.62 1.86 4.66
CA GLY A 91 12.14 2.26 5.98
C GLY A 91 11.16 3.08 6.82
N TRP A 92 9.89 3.21 6.40
CA TRP A 92 8.90 3.96 7.16
C TRP A 92 8.49 3.25 8.44
N GLY A 93 8.31 4.03 9.50
CA GLY A 93 7.82 3.57 10.79
C GLY A 93 7.01 4.66 11.45
N GLN A 94 6.08 4.26 12.31
CA GLN A 94 5.25 5.20 13.06
C GLN A 94 4.84 4.60 14.39
N GLN A 95 5.07 5.37 15.44
CA GLN A 95 4.51 5.11 16.76
C GLN A 95 3.37 6.09 17.02
N LYS A 96 2.15 5.57 17.15
CA LYS A 96 0.95 6.36 17.49
C LYS A 96 0.15 5.62 18.56
N LEU A 97 -0.70 6.35 19.29
CA LEU A 97 -1.53 5.76 20.35
C LEU A 97 -2.36 4.58 19.80
N GLY A 98 -2.02 3.35 20.21
CA GLY A 98 -2.68 2.13 19.77
C GLY A 98 -2.05 1.38 18.59
N ILE A 99 -0.98 1.89 17.97
CA ILE A 99 -0.23 1.16 16.94
C ILE A 99 1.26 1.56 16.90
N ASP A 100 2.14 0.56 16.90
CA ASP A 100 3.59 0.71 16.69
C ASP A 100 4.00 -0.05 15.42
N ILE A 101 4.36 0.69 14.38
CA ILE A 101 4.92 0.16 13.14
C ILE A 101 6.41 0.45 13.16
N ARG A 102 7.23 -0.58 13.35
CA ARG A 102 8.68 -0.41 13.48
C ARG A 102 9.40 -0.25 12.16
N HIS A 103 8.94 -0.95 11.13
CA HIS A 103 9.59 -0.97 9.84
C HIS A 103 8.61 -1.40 8.75
N VAL A 104 8.73 -0.76 7.60
CA VAL A 104 8.11 -1.17 6.34
C VAL A 104 9.22 -1.42 5.34
N SER A 105 9.21 -2.61 4.74
CA SER A 105 10.17 -3.03 3.73
C SER A 105 9.45 -3.45 2.46
N LEU A 106 10.12 -3.28 1.33
CA LEU A 106 9.66 -3.85 0.08
C LEU A 106 9.94 -5.36 0.03
N ASP A 107 8.91 -6.16 -0.26
CA ASP A 107 9.04 -7.61 -0.47
C ASP A 107 9.26 -7.94 -1.95
N GLY A 108 8.54 -7.26 -2.84
CA GLY A 108 8.69 -7.37 -4.29
C GLY A 108 7.86 -6.34 -5.04
N GLU A 109 8.20 -6.15 -6.31
CA GLU A 109 7.46 -5.31 -7.27
C GLU A 109 7.21 -6.13 -8.53
N ALA A 110 6.04 -5.96 -9.11
CA ALA A 110 5.69 -6.57 -10.38
C ALA A 110 4.78 -5.62 -11.17
N ASP A 111 5.01 -5.54 -12.47
CA ASP A 111 4.14 -4.80 -13.36
C ASP A 111 2.97 -5.70 -13.79
N GLY A 112 1.75 -5.23 -13.54
CA GLY A 112 0.55 -5.87 -14.06
C GLY A 112 0.37 -5.53 -15.53
N PHE A 113 0.01 -6.51 -16.35
CA PHE A 113 -0.52 -6.28 -17.69
C PHE A 113 -2.03 -6.53 -17.68
N VAL A 114 -2.79 -5.63 -18.30
CA VAL A 114 -4.20 -5.90 -18.59
C VAL A 114 -4.25 -6.63 -19.92
N GLN A 115 -4.51 -7.94 -19.90
CA GLN A 115 -4.84 -8.66 -21.11
C GLN A 115 -6.21 -8.18 -21.57
N LEU A 116 -6.25 -7.46 -22.70
CA LEU A 116 -7.49 -7.15 -23.38
C LEU A 116 -8.21 -8.48 -23.64
N ALA A 117 -9.47 -8.60 -23.24
CA ALA A 117 -10.28 -9.82 -23.34
C ALA A 117 -10.65 -10.17 -24.80
N GLY A 118 -9.65 -10.24 -25.67
CA GLY A 118 -9.75 -10.42 -27.12
C GLY A 118 -8.51 -9.99 -27.91
N GLY A 119 -7.33 -9.81 -27.28
CA GLY A 119 -6.08 -9.63 -28.02
C GLY A 119 -5.53 -10.98 -28.45
N ASP A 120 -5.46 -11.23 -29.75
CA ASP A 120 -5.00 -12.48 -30.36
C ASP A 120 -3.65 -12.96 -29.80
N ALA A 121 -3.55 -14.28 -29.65
CA ALA A 121 -2.39 -15.02 -29.14
C ALA A 121 -1.12 -14.84 -29.99
#